data_AF-A0A940QF28-F1
#
_entry.id   AF-A0A940QF28-F1
#
_cell.length_a   1.000
_cell.length_b   1.000
_cell.length_c   1.000
_cell.angle_alpha   90.00
_cell.angle_beta   90.00
_cell.angle_gamma   90.00
#
_symmetry.space_group_name_H-M   'P 1'
#
loop_
_entity.id
_entity.type
_entity.pdbx_description
1 polymer ?
#
loop_
_entity_poly.entity_id
_entity_poly.type
_entity_poly.pdbx_seq_one_letter_code
_entity_poly.pdbx_strand_id
1 'polypeptide(L)'
;MTVKELCSNYDLKFQTVYKKISHHKDNDLAGHITKVKGDSLELDDFAVDFLLPTHVKVMQAIEECEGIARENAELQDKLESAAADAEQANEQLSKALEDNENLLTEIDRLTSSLSKKDKEISELSERLEAERHTSEQTIGELEKRISELTEENRLLTEKYEAIPKIFRKN
;
A
#
# COMPACT_ATOMS: atom_id res chain seq x y z
N MET A 1 -24.67 -40.05 -27.47
CA MET A 1 -24.15 -41.41 -27.18
C MET A 1 -25.05 -42.44 -27.85
N THR A 2 -24.55 -43.54 -28.40
CA THR A 2 -25.40 -44.60 -28.98
C THR A 2 -25.84 -45.63 -27.93
N VAL A 3 -26.92 -46.38 -28.19
CA VAL A 3 -27.33 -47.51 -27.32
C VAL A 3 -26.19 -48.54 -27.16
N LYS A 4 -25.39 -48.74 -28.21
CA LYS A 4 -24.22 -49.63 -28.17
C LYS A 4 -23.17 -49.12 -27.18
N GLU A 5 -22.82 -47.84 -27.27
CA GLU A 5 -21.87 -47.19 -26.34
C GLU A 5 -22.39 -47.23 -24.91
N LEU A 6 -23.68 -46.93 -24.68
CA LEU A 6 -24.30 -47.01 -23.35
C LEU A 6 -24.18 -48.42 -22.77
N CYS A 7 -24.52 -49.44 -23.55
CA CYS A 7 -24.44 -50.83 -23.10
C CYS A 7 -23.01 -51.26 -22.80
N SER A 8 -22.04 -50.81 -23.61
CA SER A 8 -20.62 -51.10 -23.39
C SER A 8 -20.05 -50.37 -22.17
N ASN A 9 -20.41 -49.11 -21.95
CA ASN A 9 -19.86 -48.27 -20.87
C ASN A 9 -20.35 -48.72 -19.47
N TYR A 10 -21.57 -49.27 -19.39
CA TYR A 10 -22.23 -49.59 -18.13
C TYR A 10 -22.56 -51.09 -17.96
N ASP A 11 -21.97 -51.95 -18.80
CA ASP A 11 -22.20 -53.40 -18.85
C ASP A 11 -23.70 -53.80 -18.85
N LEU A 12 -24.48 -53.11 -19.70
CA LEU A 12 -25.92 -53.32 -19.79
C LEU A 12 -26.25 -54.31 -20.90
N LYS A 13 -27.25 -55.16 -20.65
CA LYS A 13 -27.80 -56.04 -21.69
C LYS A 13 -28.66 -55.23 -22.67
N PHE A 14 -28.33 -55.29 -23.96
CA PHE A 14 -29.10 -54.67 -25.05
C PHE A 14 -30.61 -54.93 -24.94
N GLN A 15 -31.01 -56.18 -24.67
CA GLN A 15 -32.43 -56.55 -24.57
C GLN A 15 -33.17 -55.75 -23.49
N THR A 16 -32.52 -55.50 -22.34
CA THR A 16 -33.10 -54.72 -21.24
C THR A 16 -33.27 -53.27 -21.63
N VAL A 17 -32.24 -52.68 -22.27
CA VAL A 17 -32.26 -51.29 -22.71
C VAL A 17 -33.32 -51.07 -23.79
N TYR A 18 -33.36 -51.91 -24.83
CA TYR A 18 -34.38 -51.83 -25.88
C TYR A 18 -35.79 -52.08 -25.38
N LYS A 19 -36.00 -52.95 -24.38
CA LYS A 19 -37.31 -53.16 -23.75
C LYS A 19 -37.81 -51.91 -23.04
N LYS A 20 -36.91 -51.20 -22.34
CA LYS A 20 -37.21 -49.94 -21.65
C LYS A 20 -37.47 -48.82 -22.66
N ILE A 21 -36.65 -48.72 -23.71
CA ILE A 21 -36.90 -47.80 -24.84
C ILE A 21 -38.29 -48.05 -25.42
N SER A 22 -38.63 -49.30 -25.75
CA SER A 22 -39.93 -49.61 -26.35
C SER A 22 -41.13 -49.27 -25.45
N HIS A 23 -40.97 -49.32 -24.13
CA HIS A 23 -42.03 -48.95 -23.18
C HIS A 23 -42.22 -47.44 -23.05
N HIS A 24 -41.15 -46.66 -23.24
CA HIS A 24 -41.14 -45.23 -22.96
C HIS A 24 -40.93 -44.35 -24.20
N LYS A 25 -40.77 -44.94 -25.40
CA LYS A 25 -40.43 -44.23 -26.65
C LYS A 25 -41.41 -43.12 -27.02
N ASP A 26 -42.70 -43.30 -26.73
CA ASP A 26 -43.77 -42.39 -27.11
C ASP A 26 -44.15 -41.43 -25.95
N ASN A 27 -43.51 -41.57 -24.78
CA ASN A 27 -43.75 -40.77 -23.58
C ASN A 27 -42.43 -40.13 -23.12
N ASP A 28 -41.80 -40.67 -22.06
CA ASP A 28 -40.62 -40.07 -21.41
C ASP A 28 -39.41 -39.92 -22.35
N LEU A 29 -39.25 -40.82 -23.32
CA LEU A 29 -38.13 -40.80 -24.27
C LEU A 29 -38.49 -40.14 -25.62
N ALA A 30 -39.68 -39.54 -25.73
CA ALA A 30 -40.11 -38.87 -26.95
C ALA A 30 -39.22 -37.64 -27.20
N GLY A 31 -38.58 -37.58 -28.37
CA GLY A 31 -37.67 -36.49 -28.74
C GLY A 31 -36.24 -36.63 -28.20
N HIS A 32 -35.98 -37.59 -27.30
CA HIS A 32 -34.66 -37.83 -26.69
C HIS A 32 -33.86 -38.96 -27.39
N ILE A 33 -34.48 -39.62 -28.39
CA ILE A 33 -33.87 -40.68 -29.17
C ILE A 33 -33.98 -40.34 -30.65
N THR A 34 -32.83 -40.29 -31.33
CA THR A 34 -32.74 -40.03 -32.77
C THR A 34 -32.29 -41.29 -33.51
N LYS A 35 -33.01 -41.66 -34.58
CA LYS A 35 -32.59 -42.75 -35.46
C LYS A 35 -31.54 -42.23 -36.45
N VAL A 36 -30.35 -42.80 -36.42
CA VAL A 36 -29.24 -42.48 -37.34
C VAL A 36 -29.13 -43.54 -38.46
N LYS A 37 -28.15 -43.42 -39.36
CA LYS A 37 -27.96 -44.40 -40.46
C LYS A 37 -27.71 -45.82 -39.91
N GLY A 38 -28.39 -46.81 -40.48
CA GLY A 38 -28.45 -48.17 -39.91
C GLY A 38 -29.43 -48.23 -38.73
N ASP A 39 -29.72 -49.40 -38.17
CA ASP A 39 -30.65 -49.51 -37.03
C ASP A 39 -30.05 -49.02 -35.69
N SER A 40 -29.14 -48.04 -35.75
CA SER A 40 -28.51 -47.42 -34.59
C SER A 40 -29.39 -46.30 -34.04
N LEU A 41 -29.48 -46.23 -32.71
CA LEU A 41 -30.19 -45.19 -31.99
C LEU A 41 -29.20 -44.32 -31.23
N GLU A 42 -29.29 -43.02 -31.44
CA GLU A 42 -28.53 -41.99 -30.73
C GLU A 42 -29.40 -41.43 -29.60
N LEU A 43 -28.78 -41.34 -28.42
CA LEU A 43 -29.37 -40.93 -27.16
C LEU A 43 -28.72 -39.61 -26.74
N ASP A 44 -29.54 -38.64 -26.36
CA ASP A 44 -29.08 -37.46 -25.64
C ASP A 44 -28.84 -37.75 -24.15
N ASP A 45 -28.38 -36.74 -23.42
CA ASP A 45 -28.00 -36.90 -22.01
C ASP A 45 -29.19 -37.32 -21.13
N PHE A 46 -30.41 -36.86 -21.45
CA PHE A 46 -31.61 -37.26 -20.73
C PHE A 46 -31.95 -38.73 -20.98
N ALA A 47 -31.93 -39.19 -22.23
CA ALA A 47 -32.18 -40.60 -22.55
C ALA A 47 -31.11 -41.52 -21.96
N VAL A 48 -29.84 -41.09 -21.96
CA VAL A 48 -28.74 -41.80 -21.30
C VAL A 48 -29.05 -41.95 -19.81
N ASP A 49 -29.31 -40.85 -19.10
CA ASP A 49 -29.64 -40.90 -17.67
C ASP A 49 -30.89 -41.76 -17.43
N PHE A 50 -31.99 -41.55 -18.14
CA PHE A 50 -33.22 -42.31 -17.95
C PHE A 50 -33.02 -43.83 -18.10
N LEU A 51 -32.17 -44.27 -19.04
CA LEU A 51 -31.92 -45.68 -19.31
C LEU A 51 -30.95 -46.33 -18.32
N LEU A 52 -30.16 -45.54 -17.57
CA LEU A 52 -29.28 -46.08 -16.54
C LEU A 52 -30.06 -46.79 -15.41
N PRO A 53 -29.57 -47.94 -14.93
CA PRO A 53 -30.10 -48.55 -13.72
C PRO A 53 -29.94 -47.64 -12.50
N THR A 54 -30.89 -47.67 -11.57
CA THR A 54 -30.86 -46.85 -10.35
C THR A 54 -29.57 -47.04 -9.55
N HIS A 55 -29.05 -48.26 -9.42
CA HIS A 55 -27.82 -48.50 -8.66
C HIS A 55 -26.60 -47.79 -9.28
N VAL A 56 -26.52 -47.69 -10.62
CA VAL A 56 -25.43 -46.97 -11.30
C VAL A 56 -25.53 -45.48 -10.99
N LYS A 57 -26.73 -44.90 -11.07
CA LYS A 57 -26.95 -43.49 -10.72
C LYS A 57 -26.58 -43.18 -9.28
N VAL A 58 -26.94 -44.07 -8.36
CA VAL A 58 -26.60 -43.93 -6.94
C VAL A 58 -25.09 -43.98 -6.73
N MET A 59 -24.38 -44.90 -7.41
CA MET A 59 -22.91 -44.96 -7.34
C MET A 59 -22.27 -43.68 -7.87
N GLN A 60 -22.71 -43.17 -9.03
CA GLN A 60 -22.22 -41.91 -9.60
C GLN A 60 -22.44 -40.73 -8.65
N ALA A 61 -23.63 -40.64 -8.03
CA ALA A 61 -23.93 -39.60 -7.05
C ALA A 61 -23.07 -39.73 -5.78
N ILE A 62 -22.73 -40.95 -5.34
CA ILE A 62 -21.81 -41.16 -4.21
C ILE A 62 -20.40 -40.66 -4.58
N GLU A 63 -19.89 -41.03 -5.75
CA GLU A 63 -18.56 -40.58 -6.22
C GLU A 63 -18.48 -39.05 -6.33
N GLU A 64 -19.54 -38.40 -6.83
CA GLU A 64 -19.62 -36.95 -6.89
C GLU A 64 -19.63 -36.33 -5.48
N CYS A 65 -20.45 -36.84 -4.56
CA CYS A 65 -20.49 -36.38 -3.18
C CYS A 65 -19.14 -36.53 -2.46
N GLU A 66 -18.42 -37.64 -2.70
CA GLU A 66 -17.07 -37.85 -2.15
C GLU A 66 -16.06 -36.86 -2.73
N GLY A 67 -16.18 -36.55 -4.03
CA GLY A 67 -15.38 -35.51 -4.69
C GLY A 67 -15.60 -34.14 -4.06
N ILE A 68 -16.87 -33.74 -3.91
CA ILE A 68 -17.26 -32.47 -3.27
C ILE A 68 -16.77 -32.41 -1.82
N ALA A 69 -16.89 -33.51 -1.07
CA ALA A 69 -16.43 -33.56 0.33
C ALA A 69 -14.91 -33.34 0.43
N ARG A 70 -14.13 -33.90 -0.50
CA ARG A 70 -12.68 -33.70 -0.56
C ARG A 70 -12.32 -32.25 -0.92
N GLU A 71 -12.97 -31.69 -1.94
CA GLU A 71 -12.75 -30.30 -2.34
C GLU A 71 -13.11 -29.33 -1.22
N ASN A 72 -14.21 -29.57 -0.50
CA ASN A 72 -14.60 -28.75 0.64
C ASN A 72 -13.57 -28.79 1.78
N ALA A 73 -12.97 -29.96 2.05
CA ALA A 73 -11.90 -30.06 3.04
C ALA A 73 -10.66 -29.24 2.61
N GLU A 74 -10.24 -29.35 1.35
CA GLU A 74 -9.12 -28.55 0.84
C GLU A 74 -9.40 -27.04 0.86
N LEU A 75 -10.64 -26.63 0.56
CA LEU A 75 -11.04 -25.22 0.63
C LEU A 75 -11.08 -24.72 2.08
N GLN A 76 -11.51 -25.56 3.02
CA GLN A 76 -11.52 -25.22 4.45
C GLN A 76 -10.09 -24.98 4.97
N ASP A 77 -9.14 -25.84 4.61
CA ASP A 77 -7.73 -25.67 5.00
C ASP A 77 -7.13 -24.38 4.42
N LYS A 78 -7.43 -24.09 3.14
CA LYS A 78 -6.99 -22.83 2.49
C LYS A 78 -7.60 -21.61 3.15
N LEU A 79 -8.87 -21.68 3.54
CA LEU A 79 -9.56 -20.59 4.23
C LEU A 79 -8.95 -20.33 5.61
N GLU A 80 -8.64 -21.38 6.36
CA GLU A 80 -7.99 -21.27 7.67
C GLU A 80 -6.60 -20.65 7.55
N SER A 81 -5.79 -21.11 6.59
CA SER A 81 -4.48 -20.50 6.32
C SER A 81 -4.59 -19.03 5.93
N ALA A 82 -5.51 -18.68 5.03
CA ALA A 82 -5.71 -17.30 4.61
C ALA A 82 -6.21 -16.39 5.76
N ALA A 83 -7.03 -16.94 6.66
CA ALA A 83 -7.49 -16.22 7.84
C ALA A 83 -6.32 -15.93 8.81
N ALA A 84 -5.43 -16.90 9.04
CA ALA A 84 -4.25 -16.72 9.88
C ALA A 84 -3.27 -15.67 9.29
N ASP A 85 -3.05 -15.72 7.97
CA ASP A 85 -2.21 -14.72 7.27
C ASP A 85 -2.81 -13.31 7.38
N ALA A 86 -4.14 -13.19 7.24
CA ALA A 86 -4.84 -11.92 7.36
C ALA A 86 -4.78 -11.35 8.80
N GLU A 87 -4.93 -12.21 9.81
CA GLU A 87 -4.79 -11.81 11.22
C GLU A 87 -3.37 -11.30 11.52
N GLN A 88 -2.35 -12.03 11.09
CA GLN A 88 -0.95 -11.61 11.24
C GLN A 88 -0.68 -10.27 10.54
N ALA A 89 -1.18 -10.08 9.32
CA ALA A 89 -1.02 -8.83 8.60
C ALA A 89 -1.70 -7.66 9.33
N ASN A 90 -2.87 -7.90 9.93
CA ASN A 90 -3.62 -6.90 10.68
C ASN A 90 -2.91 -6.47 11.98
N GLU A 91 -2.26 -7.42 12.67
CA GLU A 91 -1.41 -7.11 13.84
C GLU A 91 -0.21 -6.22 13.44
N GLN A 92 0.46 -6.57 12.34
CA GLN A 92 1.59 -5.78 11.83
C GLN A 92 1.16 -4.36 11.42
N LEU A 93 0.01 -4.23 10.76
CA LEU A 93 -0.56 -2.93 10.40
C LEU A 93 -0.90 -2.11 11.65
N SER A 94 -1.48 -2.73 12.67
CA SER A 94 -1.82 -2.04 13.92
C SER A 94 -0.59 -1.48 14.61
N LYS A 95 0.50 -2.26 14.67
CA LYS A 95 1.78 -1.79 15.21
C LYS A 95 2.38 -0.65 14.39
N ALA A 96 2.35 -0.77 13.05
CA ALA A 96 2.86 0.28 12.17
C ALA A 96 2.06 1.60 12.30
N LEU A 97 0.76 1.52 12.58
CA LEU A 97 -0.06 2.70 12.86
C LEU A 97 0.36 3.37 14.17
N GLU A 98 0.56 2.61 15.25
CA GLU A 98 1.04 3.14 16.52
C GLU A 98 2.43 3.80 16.39
N ASP A 99 3.36 3.17 15.68
CA ASP A 99 4.68 3.74 15.40
C ASP A 99 4.58 5.06 14.60
N ASN A 100 3.68 5.14 13.63
CA ASN A 100 3.45 6.36 12.85
C ASN A 100 2.85 7.49 13.69
N GLU A 101 1.91 7.20 14.60
CA GLU A 101 1.36 8.19 15.52
C GLU A 101 2.47 8.77 16.42
N ASN A 102 3.33 7.91 16.97
CA ASN A 102 4.49 8.34 17.75
C ASN A 102 5.42 9.26 16.94
N LEU A 103 5.72 8.90 15.69
CA LEU A 103 6.55 9.72 14.80
C LEU A 103 5.91 11.09 14.50
N LEU A 104 4.59 11.15 14.28
CA LEU A 104 3.88 12.41 14.07
C LEU A 104 4.00 13.33 15.29
N THR A 105 3.83 12.80 16.50
CA THR A 105 3.97 13.61 17.72
C THR A 105 5.39 14.15 17.88
N GLU A 106 6.41 13.38 17.51
CA GLU A 106 7.81 13.84 17.56
C GLU A 106 8.09 14.91 16.50
N ILE A 107 7.53 14.76 15.29
CA ILE A 107 7.62 15.79 14.23
C ILE A 107 7.01 17.11 14.71
N ASP A 108 5.85 17.08 15.36
CA ASP A 108 5.20 18.29 15.89
C ASP A 108 6.05 18.96 16.98
N ARG A 109 6.65 18.15 17.86
CA ARG A 109 7.57 18.63 18.91
C ARG A 109 8.81 19.30 18.30
N LEU A 110 9.43 18.66 17.31
CA LEU A 110 10.62 19.18 16.63
C LEU A 110 10.31 20.45 15.84
N THR A 111 9.17 20.49 15.15
CA THR A 111 8.70 21.67 14.39
C THR A 111 8.50 22.86 15.32
N SER A 112 7.85 22.64 16.47
CA SER A 112 7.66 23.68 17.49
C SER A 112 8.98 24.20 18.05
N SER A 113 9.95 23.29 18.31
CA SER A 113 11.29 23.64 18.79
C SER A 113 12.07 24.47 17.76
N LEU A 114 12.01 24.09 16.48
CA LEU A 114 12.64 24.83 15.38
C LEU A 114 12.05 26.23 15.26
N SER A 115 10.72 26.37 15.26
CA SER A 115 10.07 27.69 15.21
C SER A 115 10.49 28.59 16.36
N LYS A 116 10.68 28.04 17.57
CA LYS A 116 11.19 28.81 18.71
C LYS A 116 12.63 29.27 18.49
N LYS A 117 13.50 28.40 17.97
CA LYS A 117 14.90 28.74 17.67
C LYS A 117 15.02 29.77 16.55
N ASP A 118 14.17 29.70 15.53
CA ASP A 118 14.15 30.69 14.44
C ASP A 118 13.78 32.09 14.94
N LYS A 119 12.82 32.18 15.88
CA LYS A 119 12.49 33.44 16.56
C LYS A 119 13.67 33.97 17.37
N GLU A 120 14.32 33.12 18.15
CA GLU A 120 15.50 33.49 18.94
C GLU A 120 16.65 33.99 18.06
N ILE A 121 16.91 33.33 16.93
CA ILE A 121 17.92 33.75 15.94
C ILE A 121 17.55 35.12 15.35
N SER A 122 16.27 35.34 15.02
CA SER A 122 15.81 36.61 14.47
C SER A 122 16.00 37.75 15.48
N GLU A 123 15.60 37.55 16.74
CA GLU A 123 15.77 38.52 17.83
C GLU A 123 17.25 38.85 18.09
N LEU A 124 18.12 37.83 18.10
CA LEU A 124 19.56 38.02 18.27
C LEU A 124 20.18 38.79 17.11
N SER A 125 19.72 38.51 15.88
CA SER A 125 20.20 39.20 14.68
C SER A 125 19.84 40.68 14.72
N GLU A 126 18.58 41.01 15.09
CA GLU A 126 18.15 42.40 15.25
C GLU A 126 18.96 43.15 16.32
N ARG A 127 19.23 42.50 17.46
CA ARG A 127 20.06 43.09 18.52
C ARG A 127 21.48 43.36 18.06
N LEU A 128 22.08 42.40 17.35
CA LEU A 128 23.43 42.54 16.82
C LEU A 128 23.53 43.69 15.81
N GLU A 129 22.54 43.83 14.93
CA GLU A 129 22.45 44.94 13.98
C GLU A 129 22.36 46.30 14.68
N ALA A 130 21.51 46.41 15.71
CA ALA A 130 21.37 47.63 16.50
C ALA A 130 22.67 47.99 17.25
N GLU A 131 23.36 47.01 17.82
CA GLU A 131 24.64 47.20 18.50
C GLU A 131 25.75 47.60 17.52
N ARG A 132 25.76 47.00 16.31
CA ARG A 132 26.70 47.39 15.25
C ARG A 132 26.48 48.84 14.84
N HIS A 133 25.25 49.26 14.57
CA HIS A 133 24.93 50.64 14.22
C HIS A 133 25.35 51.63 15.32
N THR A 134 25.09 51.29 16.59
CA THR A 134 25.49 52.12 17.73
C THR A 134 27.01 52.25 17.83
N SER A 135 27.73 51.15 17.61
CA SER A 135 29.20 51.14 17.60
C SER A 135 29.78 51.94 16.43
N GLU A 136 29.22 51.78 15.22
CA GLU A 136 29.61 52.55 14.03
C GLU A 136 29.43 54.06 14.25
N GLN A 137 28.30 54.48 14.83
CA GLN A 137 28.07 55.89 15.16
C GLN A 137 29.11 56.40 16.18
N THR A 138 29.37 55.62 17.23
CA THR A 138 30.35 55.97 18.27
C THR A 138 31.75 56.12 17.68
N ILE A 139 32.14 55.21 16.78
CA ILE A 139 33.42 55.27 16.08
C ILE A 139 33.51 56.55 15.24
N GLY A 140 32.47 56.88 14.46
CA GLY A 140 32.46 58.10 13.65
C GLY A 140 32.57 59.38 14.48
N GLU A 141 31.94 59.44 15.66
CA GLU A 141 32.08 60.55 16.60
C GLU A 141 33.51 60.66 17.16
N LEU A 142 34.13 59.53 17.51
CA LEU A 142 35.52 59.47 17.98
C LEU A 142 36.51 59.87 16.89
N GLU A 143 36.33 59.40 15.65
CA GLU A 143 37.18 59.76 14.50
C GLU A 143 37.14 61.26 14.22
N LYS A 144 35.94 61.87 14.30
CA LYS A 144 35.79 63.33 14.20
C LYS A 144 36.55 64.04 15.32
N ARG A 145 36.42 63.58 16.56
CA ARG A 145 37.10 64.18 17.71
C ARG A 145 38.62 64.07 17.62
N ILE A 146 39.13 62.93 17.15
CA ILE A 146 40.56 62.72 16.90
C ILE A 146 41.06 63.70 15.83
N SER A 147 40.30 63.89 14.75
CA SER A 147 40.64 64.83 13.68
C SER A 147 40.73 66.27 14.19
N GLU A 148 39.74 66.70 14.99
CA GLU A 148 39.74 68.03 15.64
C GLU A 148 40.97 68.23 16.54
N LEU A 149 41.26 67.27 17.43
CA LEU A 149 42.40 67.34 18.34
C LEU A 149 43.75 67.27 17.61
N THR A 150 43.81 66.54 16.50
CA THR A 150 45.02 66.45 15.68
C THR A 150 45.32 67.81 15.04
N GLU A 151 44.30 68.51 14.52
CA GLU A 151 44.46 69.84 13.95
C GLU A 151 44.79 70.90 15.02
N GLU A 152 44.14 70.84 16.18
CA GLU A 152 44.46 71.71 17.30
C GLU A 152 45.92 71.53 17.76
N ASN A 153 46.38 70.28 17.89
CA ASN A 153 47.78 69.99 18.20
C ASN A 153 48.73 70.51 17.12
N ARG A 154 48.42 70.33 15.83
CA ARG A 154 49.22 70.85 14.72
C ARG A 154 49.41 72.37 14.85
N LEU A 155 48.32 73.11 15.08
CA LEU A 155 48.35 74.56 15.26
C LEU A 155 49.14 74.98 16.51
N LEU A 156 49.02 74.24 17.61
CA LEU A 156 49.80 74.50 18.83
C LEU A 156 51.30 74.26 18.60
N THR A 157 51.67 73.19 17.90
CA THR A 157 53.05 72.90 17.51
C THR A 157 53.62 74.03 16.66
N GLU A 158 52.89 74.49 15.63
CA GLU A 158 53.31 75.63 14.80
C GLU A 158 53.53 76.90 15.63
N LYS A 159 52.62 77.21 16.55
CA LYS A 159 52.76 78.37 17.46
C LYS A 159 53.98 78.23 18.36
N TYR A 160 54.23 77.05 18.93
CA TYR A 160 55.39 76.79 19.77
C TYR A 160 56.70 76.90 18.97
N GLU A 161 56.72 76.41 17.73
CA GLU A 161 57.86 76.51 16.82
C GLU A 161 58.12 77.94 16.31
N ALA A 162 57.12 78.82 16.32
CA ALA A 162 57.32 80.24 16.03
C ALA A 162 58.00 81.02 17.18
N ILE A 163 57.96 80.50 18.41
CA ILE A 163 58.62 81.13 19.56
C ILE A 163 60.15 81.01 19.38
N PRO A 164 60.94 82.11 19.47
CA PRO A 164 62.39 82.03 19.36
C PRO A 164 62.99 81.06 20.38
N LYS A 165 63.96 80.23 19.97
CA LYS A 165 64.50 79.14 20.81
C LYS A 165 64.99 79.59 22.18
N ILE A 166 65.48 80.82 22.31
CA ILE A 166 65.93 81.41 23.58
C ILE A 166 64.81 81.59 24.64
N PHE A 167 63.54 81.57 24.22
CA PHE A 167 62.37 81.68 25.09
C PHE A 167 61.63 80.34 25.29
N ARG A 168 62.06 79.26 24.64
CA ARG A 168 61.49 77.93 24.87
C ARG A 168 62.08 77.39 26.17
N LYS A 169 61.23 76.98 27.13
CA LYS A 169 61.68 76.22 28.29
C LYS A 169 62.27 74.90 27.79
N ASN A 170 63.50 74.59 28.20
CA ASN A 170 64.12 73.26 28.02
C ASN A 170 63.22 72.16 28.57
#